data_AF-A0A559L079-F1
#
_entry.id   AF-A0A559L079-F1
#
_cell.length_a   1.000
_cell.length_b   1.000
_cell.length_c   1.000
_cell.angle_alpha   90.00
_cell.angle_beta   90.00
_cell.angle_gamma   90.00
#
_symmetry.space_group_name_H-M   'P 1'
#
loop_
_entity.id
_entity.type
_entity.pdbx_description
1 polymer ?
#
loop_
_entity_poly.entity_id
_entity_poly.type
_entity_poly.pdbx_seq_one_letter_code
_entity_poly.pdbx_strand_id
1 'polypeptide(L)'
;MFVHASSADDVKKHHVQGQSNVILVGSVINSGKSIIELIKRVVRLEPNISITVVAGVVQTEAIAEGHLFAKVMRPHGAGLIALRISENKFTGTKMTDTGNRLFNMIRLA
;
A
#
# COMPACT_ATOMS: atom_id res chain seq x y z
N MET A 1 14.61 7.39 5.08
CA MET A 1 13.63 8.11 5.92
C MET A 1 12.39 7.24 6.06
N PHE A 2 11.73 7.24 7.22
CA PHE A 2 10.47 6.53 7.45
C PHE A 2 9.33 7.53 7.65
N VAL A 3 8.21 7.30 6.97
CA VAL A 3 7.01 8.15 7.08
C VAL A 3 5.83 7.24 7.38
N HIS A 4 5.19 7.46 8.52
CA HIS A 4 3.89 6.85 8.79
C HIS A 4 2.82 7.70 8.09
N ALA A 5 2.15 7.12 7.10
CA ALA A 5 1.11 7.78 6.32
C ALA A 5 -0.23 7.07 6.55
N SER A 6 -1.17 7.75 7.21
CA SER A 6 -2.55 7.28 7.35
C SER A 6 -3.35 7.56 6.08
N SER A 7 -2.93 8.55 5.30
CA SER A 7 -3.50 8.94 4.01
C SER A 7 -2.41 9.35 3.03
N ALA A 8 -2.76 9.46 1.74
CA ALA A 8 -1.82 9.92 0.73
C ALA A 8 -1.32 11.35 0.99
N ASP A 9 -2.11 12.24 1.61
CA ASP A 9 -1.71 13.63 1.83
C ASP A 9 -0.68 13.84 2.95
N ASP A 10 -0.42 12.79 3.73
CA ASP A 10 0.69 12.73 4.69
C ASP A 10 2.05 12.66 3.96
N VAL A 11 2.08 12.23 2.69
CA VAL A 11 3.29 12.26 1.87
C VAL A 11 3.49 13.68 1.31
N LYS A 12 4.51 14.38 1.79
CA LYS A 12 4.88 15.74 1.37
C LYS A 12 6.03 15.71 0.35
N LYS A 13 6.26 16.80 -0.38
CA LYS A 13 7.34 16.89 -1.39
C LYS A 13 8.71 16.57 -0.80
N HIS A 14 9.04 17.10 0.38
CA HIS A 14 10.31 16.85 1.04
C HIS A 14 10.50 15.38 1.50
N HIS A 15 9.43 14.58 1.51
CA HIS A 15 9.54 13.13 1.78
C HIS A 15 10.11 12.35 0.59
N VAL A 16 9.95 12.85 -0.64
CA VAL A 16 10.31 12.12 -1.87
C VAL A 16 11.34 12.86 -2.73
N GLN A 17 11.52 14.17 -2.50
CA GLN A 17 12.46 14.98 -3.25
C GLN A 17 13.90 14.45 -3.09
N GLY A 18 14.57 14.24 -4.24
CA GLY A 18 15.93 13.73 -4.29
C GLY A 18 16.05 12.23 -3.97
N GLN A 19 14.94 11.52 -3.77
CA GLN A 19 14.95 10.07 -3.58
C GLN A 19 14.85 9.35 -4.92
N SER A 20 15.65 8.32 -5.12
CA SER A 20 15.56 7.46 -6.31
C SER A 20 14.50 6.36 -6.17
N ASN A 21 14.17 5.98 -4.93
CA ASN A 21 13.29 4.85 -4.62
C ASN A 21 12.34 5.18 -3.47
N VAL A 22 11.11 4.64 -3.54
CA VAL A 22 10.15 4.60 -2.43
C VAL A 22 9.64 3.18 -2.26
N ILE A 23 9.60 2.74 -0.99
CA ILE A 23 9.01 1.47 -0.58
C ILE A 23 7.70 1.76 0.15
N LEU A 24 6.58 1.33 -0.43
CA LEU A 24 5.26 1.43 0.18
C LEU A 24 4.97 0.12 0.92
N VAL A 25 4.88 0.19 2.24
CA VAL A 25 4.71 -1.00 3.10
C VAL A 25 3.27 -1.06 3.61
N GLY A 26 2.62 -2.22 3.45
CA GLY A 26 1.31 -2.51 4.04
C GLY A 26 1.27 -3.91 4.64
N SER A 27 0.53 -4.13 5.72
CA SER A 27 0.40 -5.48 6.28
C SER A 27 -0.47 -6.38 5.39
N VAL A 28 -1.61 -5.86 4.92
CA VAL A 28 -2.58 -6.54 4.07
C VAL A 28 -3.04 -5.63 2.96
N ILE A 29 -3.05 -6.13 1.73
CA ILE A 29 -3.61 -5.46 0.55
C ILE A 29 -4.87 -6.21 0.13
N ASN A 30 -6.03 -5.63 0.44
CA ASN A 30 -7.34 -6.16 0.03
C ASN A 30 -7.71 -5.73 -1.39
N SER A 31 -7.98 -4.44 -1.62
CA SER A 31 -8.29 -3.90 -2.95
C SER A 31 -7.14 -3.09 -3.57
N GLY A 32 -6.08 -2.84 -2.81
CA GLY A 32 -5.00 -1.95 -3.23
C GLY A 32 -5.36 -0.46 -3.25
N LYS A 33 -6.58 -0.05 -2.87
CA LYS A 33 -7.03 1.35 -2.94
C LYS A 33 -6.06 2.34 -2.27
N SER A 34 -5.68 2.09 -1.02
CA SER A 34 -4.76 2.98 -0.29
C SER A 34 -3.37 3.05 -0.95
N ILE A 35 -2.87 1.93 -1.48
CA ILE A 35 -1.60 1.89 -2.20
C ILE A 35 -1.69 2.65 -3.53
N ILE A 36 -2.80 2.54 -4.26
CA ILE A 36 -3.04 3.30 -5.50
C ILE A 36 -2.97 4.81 -5.22
N GLU A 37 -3.62 5.27 -4.14
CA GLU A 37 -3.61 6.68 -3.75
C GLU A 37 -2.20 7.15 -3.41
N LEU A 38 -1.42 6.33 -2.70
CA LEU A 38 -0.02 6.60 -2.40
C LEU A 38 0.87 6.64 -3.64
N ILE A 39 0.73 5.69 -4.58
CA ILE A 39 1.48 5.69 -5.84
C ILE A 39 1.20 6.99 -6.61
N LYS A 40 -0.07 7.34 -6.79
CA LYS A 40 -0.47 8.57 -7.50
C LYS A 40 0.09 9.81 -6.84
N ARG A 41 0.12 9.84 -5.50
CA ARG A 41 0.71 10.95 -4.74
C ARG A 41 2.22 11.03 -4.94
N VAL A 42 2.93 9.91 -4.81
CA VAL A 42 4.38 9.83 -4.94
C VAL A 42 4.80 10.25 -6.33
N VAL A 43 4.19 9.69 -7.39
CA VAL A 43 4.49 10.05 -8.78
C VAL A 43 4.18 11.51 -9.09
N ARG A 44 3.09 12.06 -8.53
CA ARG A 44 2.78 13.49 -8.69
C ARG A 44 3.85 14.39 -8.06
N LEU A 45 4.42 13.96 -6.94
CA LEU A 45 5.46 14.71 -6.25
C LEU A 45 6.83 14.51 -6.88
N GLU A 46 7.17 13.31 -7.34
CA GLU A 46 8.46 12.95 -7.93
C GLU A 46 8.26 11.95 -9.10
N PRO A 47 8.13 12.42 -10.35
CA PRO A 47 7.68 11.59 -11.48
C PRO A 47 8.60 10.42 -11.87
N ASN A 48 9.90 10.54 -11.63
CA ASN A 48 10.91 9.56 -12.07
C ASN A 48 11.34 8.59 -10.95
N ILE A 49 10.60 8.54 -9.85
CA ILE A 49 10.96 7.71 -8.70
C ILE A 49 10.56 6.25 -8.92
N SER A 50 11.44 5.32 -8.56
CA SER A 50 11.14 3.89 -8.60
C SER A 50 10.30 3.48 -7.39
N ILE A 51 9.20 2.76 -7.60
CA ILE A 51 8.25 2.39 -6.55
C ILE A 51 8.22 0.87 -6.35
N THR A 52 8.36 0.42 -5.11
CA THR A 52 8.13 -0.98 -4.72
C THR A 52 7.09 -1.05 -3.63
N VAL A 53 6.09 -1.91 -3.80
CA VAL A 53 5.05 -2.20 -2.81
C VAL A 53 5.42 -3.49 -2.09
N VAL A 54 5.43 -3.49 -0.77
CA VAL A 54 5.73 -4.66 0.06
C VAL A 54 4.54 -4.95 0.95
N ALA A 55 4.06 -6.19 0.94
CA ALA A 55 2.98 -6.62 1.82
C ALA A 55 3.12 -8.02 2.39
N GLY A 56 2.55 -8.21 3.58
CA GLY A 56 2.44 -9.53 4.20
C GLY A 56 1.44 -10.41 3.45
N VAL A 57 0.24 -9.89 3.21
CA VAL A 57 -0.79 -10.62 2.45
C VAL A 57 -1.34 -9.73 1.33
N VAL A 58 -1.42 -10.28 0.13
CA VAL A 58 -2.11 -9.66 -1.00
C VAL A 58 -3.30 -10.52 -1.39
N GLN A 59 -4.43 -9.88 -1.61
CA GLN A 59 -5.66 -10.56 -1.99
C GLN A 59 -5.66 -10.86 -3.50
N THR A 60 -6.08 -12.06 -3.89
CA THR A 60 -5.93 -12.56 -5.28
C THR A 60 -6.60 -11.64 -6.31
N GLU A 61 -7.80 -11.14 -6.04
CA GLU A 61 -8.52 -10.25 -6.97
C GLU A 61 -7.85 -8.88 -7.11
N ALA A 62 -7.07 -8.43 -6.11
CA ALA A 62 -6.30 -7.19 -6.22
C ALA A 62 -5.28 -7.24 -7.36
N ILE A 63 -4.72 -8.42 -7.62
CA ILE A 63 -3.68 -8.64 -8.64
C ILE A 63 -4.22 -9.32 -9.90
N ALA A 64 -5.53 -9.60 -9.95
CA ALA A 64 -6.16 -10.16 -11.13
C ALA A 64 -5.96 -9.25 -12.35
N GLU A 65 -5.88 -9.87 -13.52
CA GLU A 65 -5.75 -9.13 -14.76
C GLU A 65 -6.91 -8.15 -14.95
N GLY A 66 -6.60 -6.92 -15.39
CA GLY A 66 -7.59 -5.88 -15.57
C GLY A 66 -8.06 -5.18 -14.28
N HIS A 67 -7.66 -5.66 -13.09
CA HIS A 67 -7.96 -4.98 -11.83
C HIS A 67 -7.26 -3.61 -11.76
N LEU A 68 -7.91 -2.66 -11.08
CA LEU A 68 -7.43 -1.27 -11.00
C LEU A 68 -6.02 -1.16 -10.43
N PHE A 69 -5.69 -1.99 -9.43
CA PHE A 69 -4.37 -2.00 -8.81
C PHE A 69 -3.29 -2.41 -9.81
N ALA A 70 -3.48 -3.53 -10.53
CA ALA A 70 -2.56 -3.94 -11.59
C ALA A 70 -2.44 -2.88 -12.71
N LYS A 71 -3.55 -2.24 -13.10
CA LYS A 71 -3.57 -1.17 -14.12
C LYS A 71 -2.79 0.07 -13.71
N VAL A 72 -2.76 0.42 -12.42
CA VAL A 72 -2.00 1.58 -11.92
C VAL A 72 -0.52 1.24 -11.73
N MET A 73 -0.21 0.01 -11.31
CA MET A 73 1.18 -0.41 -11.08
C MET A 73 2.01 -0.41 -12.37
N ARG A 74 1.45 -0.94 -13.48
CA ARG A 74 2.19 -1.13 -14.75
C ARG A 74 2.76 0.18 -15.35
N PRO A 75 1.98 1.26 -15.54
CA PRO A 75 2.49 2.51 -16.12
C PRO A 75 3.58 3.19 -15.29
N HIS A 76 3.61 2.92 -13.98
CA HIS A 76 4.59 3.47 -13.06
C HIS A 76 5.79 2.54 -12.82
N GLY A 77 5.87 1.42 -13.56
CA GLY A 77 6.93 0.41 -13.38
C GLY A 77 7.02 -0.12 -11.96
N ALA A 78 5.92 -0.07 -11.19
CA ALA A 78 5.96 -0.36 -9.77
C ALA A 78 6.04 -1.87 -9.53
N GLY A 79 6.96 -2.29 -8.64
CA GLY A 79 7.12 -3.69 -8.23
C GLY A 79 6.20 -4.06 -7.07
N LEU A 80 5.80 -5.33 -6.97
CA LEU A 80 5.05 -5.88 -5.85
C LEU A 80 5.79 -7.07 -5.24
N ILE A 81 6.02 -7.02 -3.94
CA ILE A 81 6.57 -8.10 -3.12
C ILE A 81 5.51 -8.49 -2.09
N ALA A 82 5.07 -9.74 -2.14
CA ALA A 82 4.09 -10.29 -1.22
C ALA A 82 4.66 -11.51 -0.50
N LEU A 83 4.50 -11.61 0.83
CA LEU A 83 4.84 -12.86 1.54
C LEU A 83 3.83 -13.97 1.22
N ARG A 84 2.55 -13.61 1.04
CA ARG A 84 1.48 -14.55 0.68
C ARG A 84 0.43 -13.91 -0.23
N ILE A 85 -0.08 -14.68 -1.19
CA ILE A 85 -1.30 -14.37 -1.93
C ILE A 85 -2.47 -15.16 -1.32
N SER A 86 -3.63 -14.52 -1.15
CA SER A 86 -4.76 -15.09 -0.42
C SER A 86 -6.09 -14.86 -1.15
N GLU A 87 -6.84 -15.92 -1.39
CA GLU A 87 -8.23 -15.83 -1.89
C GLU A 87 -9.18 -15.29 -0.81
N ASN A 88 -8.88 -15.56 0.47
CA ASN A 88 -9.66 -15.04 1.59
C ASN A 88 -9.56 -13.51 1.67
N LYS A 89 -10.69 -12.83 1.43
CA LYS A 89 -10.86 -11.41 1.77
C LYS A 89 -10.95 -11.27 3.28
N PHE A 90 -9.84 -10.95 3.92
CA PHE A 90 -9.88 -10.46 5.30
C PHE A 90 -10.32 -9.00 5.28
N THR A 91 -11.63 -8.78 5.15
CA THR A 91 -12.24 -7.51 5.55
C THR A 91 -12.31 -7.55 7.07
N GLY A 92 -11.32 -6.98 7.75
CA GLY A 92 -11.43 -6.75 9.19
C GLY A 92 -12.73 -6.00 9.42
N THR A 93 -13.69 -6.61 10.12
CA THR A 93 -14.76 -5.84 10.76
C THR A 93 -14.04 -4.86 11.70
N LYS A 94 -14.48 -3.60 11.81
CA LYS A 94 -13.77 -2.52 12.55
C LYS A 94 -13.24 -2.93 13.95
N MET A 95 -13.79 -3.98 14.54
CA MET A 95 -13.40 -4.60 15.81
C MET A 95 -12.13 -5.48 15.74
N THR A 96 -11.77 -6.03 14.58
CA THR A 96 -10.60 -6.92 14.36
C THR A 96 -9.80 -6.54 13.11
N ASP A 97 -9.49 -5.25 12.93
CA ASP A 97 -8.57 -4.83 11.88
C ASP A 97 -7.14 -5.34 12.13
N THR A 98 -6.29 -5.36 11.10
CA THR A 98 -4.89 -5.77 11.22
C THR A 98 -4.14 -4.96 12.27
N GLY A 99 -4.45 -3.67 12.43
CA GLY A 99 -3.92 -2.87 13.54
C GLY A 99 -4.29 -3.44 14.92
N ASN A 100 -5.54 -3.88 15.10
CA ASN A 100 -6.00 -4.48 16.36
C ASN A 100 -5.27 -5.78 16.67
N ARG A 101 -4.95 -6.60 15.66
CA ARG A 101 -4.22 -7.86 15.83
C ARG A 101 -2.75 -7.65 16.15
N LEU A 102 -2.11 -6.65 15.52
CA LEU A 102 -0.70 -6.37 15.72
C LEU A 102 -0.42 -5.64 17.04
N PHE A 103 -1.32 -4.76 17.45
CA PHE A 103 -1.09 -3.85 18.58
C PHE A 103 -2.07 -4.06 19.74
N ASN A 104 -2.90 -5.11 19.70
CA ASN A 104 -3.87 -5.45 20.74
C ASN A 104 -4.81 -4.29 21.14
N MET A 105 -5.24 -3.47 20.17
CA MET A 105 -6.08 -2.29 20.40
C MET A 105 -7.56 -2.60 20.71
N ILE A 106 -7.92 -3.88 20.91
CA ILE A 106 -9.30 -4.33 21.19
C ILE A 106 -9.84 -3.76 22.54
N ARG A 107 -8.96 -3.34 23.46
CA ARG A 107 -9.34 -2.87 24.81
C ARG A 107 -9.54 -1.35 24.95
N LEU A 108 -9.53 -0.57 23.88
CA LEU A 108 -9.61 0.91 23.89
C LEU A 108 -10.92 1.47 23.30
N ALA A 109 -11.93 0.63 23.09
CA ALA A 109 -13.25 1.01 22.58
C ALA A 109 -14.31 1.01 23.69
#